data_AF-A0A0Q0XQE1-F1
#
_entry.id   AF-A0A0Q0XQE1-F1
#
_cell.length_a   1.000
_cell.length_b   1.000
_cell.length_c   1.000
_cell.angle_alpha   90.00
_cell.angle_beta   90.00
_cell.angle_gamma   90.00
#
_symmetry.space_group_name_H-M   'P 1'
#
loop_
_entity.id
_entity.type
_entity.pdbx_description
1 polymer ?
#
loop_
_entity_poly.entity_id
_entity_poly.type
_entity_poly.pdbx_seq_one_letter_code
_entity_poly.pdbx_strand_id
1 'polypeptide(L)'
;MNDPKFNRLPHAGDFEVESGTEAFYLSPKPLPTGSAAFTGQRMHRAVNDVFLDFAHSVSGLEFAVRVSVGSVIFMMIFFFLVNVLLAGSSFYHGWPFWSNLIENVENPFLWGFTAMHILIAGVPLYKSVHEITSVPPVRFNRQRREVAYVRQKGEPPLIVPWEEVIACVTAGTTVNQYAVMHSYSLMIGLRDSSSGEVVWLTLNVGHLSLAVSEWEALRVYMEEGPLALPEPLLVDEEFQEGTVAYFHMCRGVYREMHSWPVYASSTATSKNRSLRQLLRGIFVCHHTLCG
;
A
#
# COMPACT_ATOMS: atom_id res chain seq x y z
N MET A 1 5.02 14.21 -21.29
CA MET A 1 5.24 15.66 -21.44
C MET A 1 6.48 15.95 -20.60
N ASN A 2 7.63 16.20 -21.23
CA ASN A 2 8.91 16.29 -20.52
C ASN A 2 8.87 17.45 -19.52
N ASP A 3 8.84 17.13 -18.23
CA ASP A 3 8.97 18.14 -17.19
C ASP A 3 10.43 18.63 -17.18
N PRO A 4 10.72 19.89 -17.55
CA PRO A 4 12.08 20.42 -17.60
C PRO A 4 12.79 20.40 -16.23
N LYS A 5 12.03 20.15 -15.16
CA LYS A 5 12.49 20.04 -13.77
C LYS A 5 13.53 18.94 -13.54
N PHE A 6 13.45 17.81 -14.26
CA PHE A 6 14.39 16.69 -14.09
C PHE A 6 15.58 16.72 -15.06
N ASN A 7 15.88 17.88 -15.64
CA ASN A 7 17.14 18.10 -16.38
C ASN A 7 18.38 17.99 -15.47
N ARG A 8 18.22 18.24 -14.17
CA ARG A 8 19.19 17.95 -13.12
C ARG A 8 18.59 16.90 -12.18
N LEU A 9 19.34 15.87 -11.83
CA LEU A 9 18.91 14.90 -10.81
C LEU A 9 18.77 15.63 -9.44
N PRO A 10 17.66 15.43 -8.72
CA PRO A 10 17.49 15.97 -7.38
C PRO A 10 18.54 15.36 -6.44
N HIS A 11 19.08 16.19 -5.54
CA HIS A 11 20.08 15.76 -4.57
C HIS A 11 19.41 15.35 -3.27
N ALA A 12 20.07 14.46 -2.53
CA ALA A 12 19.62 14.08 -1.20
C ALA A 12 19.50 15.31 -0.30
N GLY A 13 18.36 15.45 0.37
CA GLY A 13 18.06 16.63 1.19
C GLY A 13 17.31 17.73 0.45
N ASP A 14 17.08 17.61 -0.85
CA ASP A 14 16.17 18.51 -1.57
C ASP A 14 14.74 18.34 -1.05
N PHE A 15 14.00 19.45 -1.03
CA PHE A 15 12.61 19.49 -0.58
C PHE A 15 11.75 20.13 -1.65
N GLU A 16 10.56 19.57 -1.83
CA GLU A 16 9.58 20.10 -2.75
C GLU A 16 8.19 20.10 -2.13
N VAL A 17 7.40 21.12 -2.46
CA VAL A 17 6.00 21.20 -2.08
C VAL A 17 5.20 21.37 -3.35
N GLU A 18 4.41 20.37 -3.70
CA GLU A 18 3.60 20.36 -4.90
C GLU A 18 2.15 20.06 -4.53
N SER A 19 1.24 20.98 -4.85
CA SER A 19 -0.21 20.82 -4.65
C SER A 19 -0.63 20.35 -3.24
N GLY A 20 0.06 20.81 -2.18
CA GLY A 20 -0.23 20.43 -0.79
C GLY A 20 0.38 19.11 -0.34
N THR A 21 1.23 18.49 -1.16
CA THR A 21 2.06 17.33 -0.82
C THR A 21 3.51 17.77 -0.67
N GLU A 22 4.15 17.41 0.44
CA GLU A 22 5.56 17.67 0.68
C GLU A 22 6.39 16.44 0.29
N ALA A 23 7.37 16.59 -0.59
CA ALA A 23 8.31 15.55 -1.00
C ALA A 23 9.71 15.85 -0.46
N PHE A 24 10.39 14.80 0.03
CA PHE A 24 11.79 14.86 0.45
C PHE A 24 12.62 13.82 -0.27
N TYR A 25 13.67 14.28 -0.92
CA TYR A 25 14.53 13.44 -1.74
C TYR A 25 15.58 12.74 -0.88
N LEU A 26 15.66 11.42 -1.03
CA LEU A 26 16.59 10.54 -0.33
C LEU A 26 17.81 10.23 -1.21
N SER A 27 18.94 9.97 -0.56
CA SER A 27 20.16 9.53 -1.25
C SER A 27 20.05 8.06 -1.64
N PRO A 28 20.46 7.65 -2.85
CA PRO A 28 20.74 6.25 -3.16
C PRO A 28 22.03 5.73 -2.51
N LYS A 29 22.99 6.61 -2.20
CA LYS A 29 24.23 6.25 -1.50
C LYS A 29 24.01 6.15 0.01
N PRO A 30 24.74 5.25 0.70
CA PRO A 30 24.63 5.09 2.14
C PRO A 30 25.00 6.38 2.86
N LEU A 31 23.99 7.06 3.40
CA LEU A 31 24.16 8.07 4.43
C LEU A 31 23.92 7.38 5.78
N PRO A 32 24.62 7.78 6.86
CA PRO A 32 24.36 7.28 8.20
C PRO A 32 23.01 7.81 8.68
N THR A 33 21.93 7.16 8.24
CA THR A 33 20.56 7.60 8.49
C THR A 33 20.06 7.18 9.88
N GLY A 34 20.85 6.44 10.67
CA GLY A 34 20.55 6.14 12.09
C GLY A 34 19.26 5.35 12.36
N SER A 35 18.44 5.11 11.35
CA SER A 35 17.25 4.27 11.37
C SER A 35 17.62 2.86 10.97
N ALA A 36 17.29 1.87 11.81
CA ALA A 36 17.33 0.48 11.40
C ALA A 36 16.39 0.30 10.22
N ALA A 37 16.87 -0.32 9.14
CA ALA A 37 15.99 -0.77 8.09
C ALA A 37 14.95 -1.72 8.72
N PHE A 38 13.70 -1.63 8.28
CA PHE A 38 12.69 -2.64 8.57
C PHE A 38 11.70 -2.64 7.42
N THR A 39 11.31 -3.84 6.99
CA THR A 39 10.30 -4.01 5.95
C THR A 39 8.98 -4.37 6.61
N GLY A 40 7.97 -3.54 6.37
CA GLY A 40 6.63 -3.70 6.93
C GLY A 40 5.81 -4.65 6.06
N GLN A 41 5.58 -4.32 4.80
CA GLN A 41 4.80 -5.19 3.92
C GLN A 41 5.76 -6.16 3.24
N ARG A 42 5.40 -7.44 3.01
CA ARG A 42 6.21 -8.42 2.25
C ARG A 42 6.41 -7.98 0.77
N MET A 43 7.10 -6.86 0.56
CA MET A 43 7.30 -6.16 -0.73
C MET A 43 8.40 -6.85 -1.54
N HIS A 44 9.32 -7.52 -0.86
CA HIS A 44 10.37 -8.33 -1.45
C HIS A 44 9.82 -9.73 -1.75
N ARG A 45 9.48 -10.01 -3.02
CA ARG A 45 8.95 -11.32 -3.43
C ARG A 45 10.02 -12.40 -3.44
N ALA A 46 11.19 -12.07 -3.96
CA ALA A 46 12.33 -12.95 -4.05
C ALA A 46 13.60 -12.14 -3.78
N VAL A 47 14.42 -12.64 -2.86
CA VAL A 47 15.67 -12.00 -2.44
C VAL A 47 16.79 -13.01 -2.60
N ASN A 48 17.78 -12.66 -3.42
CA ASN A 48 18.99 -13.45 -3.65
C ASN A 48 20.22 -12.54 -3.57
N ASP A 49 21.42 -13.12 -3.58
CA ASP A 49 22.68 -12.35 -3.62
C ASP A 49 22.86 -11.51 -4.89
N VAL A 50 22.11 -11.84 -5.95
CA VAL A 50 22.19 -11.20 -7.27
C VAL A 50 21.10 -10.16 -7.47
N PHE A 51 19.86 -10.52 -7.16
CA PHE A 51 18.69 -9.68 -7.43
C PHE A 51 17.66 -9.71 -6.31
N LEU A 52 16.94 -8.60 -6.16
CA LEU A 52 15.77 -8.43 -5.32
C LEU A 52 14.60 -8.04 -6.22
N ASP A 53 13.55 -8.85 -6.18
CA ASP A 53 12.30 -8.59 -6.89
C ASP A 53 11.36 -7.82 -5.96
N PHE A 54 11.17 -6.56 -6.28
CA PHE A 54 10.34 -5.60 -5.56
C PHE A 54 9.00 -5.47 -6.26
N ALA A 55 7.93 -5.87 -5.59
CA ALA A 55 6.57 -5.76 -6.12
C ALA A 55 5.77 -4.71 -5.34
N HIS A 56 4.88 -4.00 -6.04
CA HIS A 56 3.88 -3.19 -5.36
C HIS A 56 3.12 -4.04 -4.34
N SER A 57 2.98 -3.49 -3.13
CA SER A 57 2.17 -4.13 -2.11
C SER A 57 0.75 -4.28 -2.63
N VAL A 58 0.15 -5.43 -2.34
CA VAL A 58 -1.21 -5.78 -2.80
C VAL A 58 -2.27 -5.11 -1.93
N SER A 59 -1.95 -3.96 -1.33
CA SER A 59 -2.75 -3.27 -0.33
C SER A 59 -4.11 -2.92 -0.96
N GLY A 60 -5.17 -3.54 -0.44
CA GLY A 60 -6.53 -3.35 -0.93
C GLY A 60 -7.09 -4.46 -1.83
N LEU A 61 -6.27 -5.35 -2.42
CA LEU A 61 -6.82 -6.50 -3.16
C LEU A 61 -7.52 -7.46 -2.19
N GLU A 62 -6.91 -7.73 -1.05
CA GLU A 62 -7.51 -8.57 -0.01
C GLU A 62 -8.86 -7.99 0.45
N PHE A 63 -8.91 -6.67 0.68
CA PHE A 63 -10.15 -5.98 1.02
C PHE A 63 -11.18 -6.10 -0.12
N ALA A 64 -10.78 -5.88 -1.37
CA ALA A 64 -11.65 -6.01 -2.54
C ALA A 64 -12.21 -7.43 -2.68
N VAL A 65 -11.38 -8.47 -2.50
CA VAL A 65 -11.81 -9.88 -2.51
C VAL A 65 -12.84 -10.12 -1.40
N ARG A 66 -12.54 -9.68 -0.16
CA ARG A 66 -13.45 -9.83 0.98
C ARG A 66 -14.79 -9.13 0.75
N VAL A 67 -14.79 -7.93 0.18
CA VAL A 67 -16.02 -7.17 -0.15
C VAL A 67 -16.80 -7.85 -1.27
N SER A 68 -16.15 -8.26 -2.37
CA SER A 68 -16.81 -8.95 -3.48
C SER A 68 -17.40 -10.29 -3.04
N VAL A 69 -16.64 -11.13 -2.34
CA VAL A 69 -17.15 -12.41 -1.81
C VAL A 69 -18.23 -12.18 -0.76
N GLY A 70 -18.01 -11.26 0.17
CA GLY A 70 -18.95 -10.92 1.22
C GLY A 70 -20.30 -10.43 0.69
N SER A 71 -20.29 -9.59 -0.36
CA SER A 71 -21.52 -9.11 -1.00
C SER A 71 -22.32 -10.24 -1.66
N VAL A 72 -21.67 -11.20 -2.30
CA VAL A 72 -22.34 -12.38 -2.90
C VAL A 72 -22.95 -13.27 -1.82
N ILE A 73 -22.22 -13.54 -0.74
CA ILE A 73 -22.72 -14.33 0.39
C ILE A 73 -23.89 -13.62 1.07
N PHE A 74 -23.76 -12.32 1.34
CA PHE A 74 -24.81 -11.51 1.93
C PHE A 74 -26.09 -11.55 1.08
N MET A 75 -25.96 -11.43 -0.24
CA MET A 75 -27.08 -11.52 -1.17
C MET A 75 -27.81 -12.88 -1.07
N MET A 76 -27.06 -13.98 -1.03
CA MET A 76 -27.64 -15.33 -0.89
C MET A 76 -28.39 -15.50 0.44
N ILE A 77 -27.79 -15.02 1.54
CA ILE A 77 -28.43 -15.06 2.87
C ILE A 77 -29.68 -14.17 2.87
N PHE A 78 -29.62 -12.97 2.31
CA PHE A 78 -30.74 -12.05 2.21
C PHE A 78 -31.90 -12.67 1.42
N PHE A 79 -31.64 -13.25 0.25
CA PHE A 79 -32.67 -13.93 -0.54
C PHE A 79 -33.28 -15.13 0.17
N PHE A 80 -32.47 -15.92 0.88
CA PHE A 80 -32.96 -17.03 1.68
C PHE A 80 -33.89 -16.55 2.80
N LEU A 81 -33.50 -15.51 3.55
CA LEU A 81 -34.32 -14.95 4.63
C LEU A 81 -35.64 -14.36 4.10
N VAL A 82 -35.59 -13.60 3.01
CA VAL A 82 -36.80 -13.06 2.36
C VAL A 82 -37.71 -14.20 1.86
N ASN A 83 -37.14 -15.26 1.27
CA ASN A 83 -37.89 -16.44 0.85
C ASN A 83 -38.63 -17.11 2.01
N VAL A 84 -37.96 -17.30 3.14
CA VAL A 84 -38.57 -17.89 4.34
C VAL A 84 -39.71 -17.02 4.87
N LEU A 85 -39.54 -15.70 4.87
CA LEU A 85 -40.58 -14.75 5.29
C LEU A 85 -41.80 -14.77 4.36
N LEU A 86 -41.58 -14.80 3.04
CA LEU A 86 -42.64 -14.91 2.04
C LEU A 86 -43.37 -16.26 2.13
N ALA A 87 -42.65 -17.37 2.28
CA ALA A 87 -43.26 -18.68 2.48
C ALA A 87 -44.07 -18.74 3.78
N GLY A 88 -43.58 -18.11 4.86
CA GLY A 88 -44.29 -17.99 6.13
C GLY A 88 -45.56 -17.14 6.02
N SER A 89 -45.54 -16.04 5.28
CA SER A 89 -46.73 -15.22 5.04
C SER A 89 -47.76 -15.94 4.17
N SER A 90 -47.32 -16.66 3.12
CA SER A 90 -48.20 -17.52 2.31
C SER A 90 -48.84 -18.63 3.15
N PHE A 91 -48.10 -19.22 4.09
CA PHE A 91 -48.61 -20.23 5.01
C PHE A 91 -49.73 -19.69 5.93
N TYR A 92 -49.57 -18.46 6.44
CA TYR A 92 -50.63 -17.80 7.21
C TYR A 92 -51.93 -17.63 6.42
N HIS A 93 -51.84 -17.44 5.11
CA HIS A 93 -52.99 -17.33 4.20
C HIS A 93 -53.52 -18.69 3.70
N GLY A 94 -53.04 -19.81 4.26
CA GLY A 94 -53.52 -21.17 3.97
C GLY A 94 -52.80 -21.89 2.83
N TRP A 95 -51.71 -21.34 2.31
CA TRP A 95 -50.93 -21.98 1.24
C TRP A 95 -49.83 -22.92 1.81
N PRO A 96 -49.44 -23.99 1.10
CA PRO A 96 -48.40 -24.89 1.58
C PRO A 96 -47.02 -24.19 1.61
N PHE A 97 -46.39 -24.18 2.80
CA PHE A 97 -45.10 -23.52 3.05
C PHE A 97 -43.98 -24.03 2.15
N TRP A 98 -43.77 -25.36 2.11
CA TRP A 98 -42.65 -25.97 1.39
C TRP A 98 -42.74 -25.80 -0.13
N SER A 99 -43.96 -25.85 -0.68
CA SER A 99 -44.20 -25.62 -2.11
C SER A 99 -43.84 -24.18 -2.50
N ASN A 100 -44.32 -23.20 -1.73
CA ASN A 100 -43.98 -21.80 -1.95
C ASN A 100 -42.47 -21.55 -1.80
N LEU A 101 -41.82 -22.18 -0.82
CA LEU A 101 -40.38 -22.02 -0.61
C LEU A 101 -39.58 -22.50 -1.84
N ILE A 102 -39.94 -23.65 -2.40
CA ILE A 102 -39.27 -24.22 -3.58
C ILE A 102 -39.57 -23.38 -4.84
N GLU A 103 -40.83 -23.02 -5.06
CA GLU A 103 -41.25 -22.22 -6.22
C GLU A 103 -40.55 -20.86 -6.29
N ASN A 104 -40.35 -20.20 -5.14
CA ASN A 104 -39.64 -18.92 -5.08
C ASN A 104 -38.12 -19.07 -5.30
N VAL A 105 -37.53 -20.20 -4.90
CA VAL A 105 -36.11 -20.51 -5.21
C VAL A 105 -35.93 -20.83 -6.69
N GLU A 106 -36.88 -21.52 -7.31
CA GLU A 106 -36.84 -21.85 -8.75
C GLU A 106 -37.15 -20.65 -9.65
N ASN A 107 -37.48 -19.49 -9.07
CA ASN A 107 -37.82 -18.29 -9.82
C ASN A 107 -36.65 -17.83 -10.71
N PRO A 108 -36.81 -17.80 -12.06
CA PRO A 108 -35.76 -17.40 -12.98
C PRO A 108 -35.25 -15.98 -12.76
N PHE A 109 -36.11 -15.07 -12.28
CA PHE A 109 -35.72 -13.68 -12.01
C PHE A 109 -34.73 -13.57 -10.84
N LEU A 110 -34.87 -14.42 -9.82
CA LEU A 110 -33.96 -14.46 -8.67
C LEU A 110 -32.56 -14.90 -9.11
N TRP A 111 -32.48 -15.97 -9.90
CA TRP A 111 -31.22 -16.44 -10.47
C TRP A 111 -30.62 -15.45 -11.47
N GLY A 112 -31.46 -14.80 -12.29
CA GLY A 112 -31.01 -13.74 -13.20
C GLY A 112 -30.40 -12.55 -12.46
N PHE A 113 -31.03 -12.08 -11.38
CA PHE A 113 -30.49 -11.02 -10.55
C PHE A 113 -29.20 -11.43 -9.83
N THR A 114 -29.14 -12.66 -9.32
CA THR A 114 -27.95 -13.20 -8.65
C THR A 114 -26.77 -13.31 -9.63
N ALA A 115 -27.01 -13.80 -10.85
CA ALA A 115 -26.01 -13.86 -11.91
C ALA A 115 -25.52 -12.47 -12.31
N MET A 116 -26.44 -11.50 -12.47
CA MET A 116 -26.08 -10.10 -12.74
C MET A 116 -25.19 -9.53 -11.63
N HIS A 117 -25.52 -9.77 -10.36
CA HIS A 117 -24.72 -9.30 -9.22
C HIS A 117 -23.33 -9.94 -9.21
N ILE A 118 -23.21 -11.24 -9.47
CA ILE A 118 -21.92 -11.94 -9.57
C ILE A 118 -21.07 -11.31 -10.69
N LEU A 119 -21.66 -10.97 -11.84
CA LEU A 119 -20.95 -10.32 -12.93
C LEU A 119 -20.47 -8.91 -12.52
N ILE A 120 -21.33 -8.12 -11.88
CA ILE A 120 -20.99 -6.76 -11.43
C ILE A 120 -19.89 -6.77 -10.38
N ALA A 121 -19.91 -7.70 -9.42
CA ALA A 121 -18.90 -7.80 -8.38
C ALA A 121 -17.61 -8.52 -8.86
N GLY A 122 -17.74 -9.47 -9.79
CA GLY A 122 -16.66 -10.34 -10.24
C GLY A 122 -15.80 -9.76 -11.36
N VAL A 123 -16.39 -9.06 -12.34
CA VAL A 123 -15.63 -8.43 -13.44
C VAL A 123 -14.58 -7.42 -12.96
N PRO A 124 -14.89 -6.45 -12.07
CA PRO A 124 -13.88 -5.52 -11.58
C PRO A 124 -12.81 -6.23 -10.76
N LEU A 125 -13.19 -7.21 -9.92
CA LEU A 125 -12.22 -8.00 -9.16
C LEU A 125 -11.25 -8.75 -10.08
N TYR A 126 -11.77 -9.39 -11.14
CA TYR A 126 -10.96 -10.07 -12.14
C TYR A 126 -10.00 -9.10 -12.83
N LYS A 127 -10.48 -7.92 -13.23
CA LYS A 127 -9.61 -6.89 -13.84
C LYS A 127 -8.51 -6.43 -12.88
N SER A 128 -8.84 -6.12 -11.64
CA SER A 128 -7.84 -5.74 -10.61
C SER A 128 -6.79 -6.83 -10.40
N VAL A 129 -7.22 -8.10 -10.25
CA VAL A 129 -6.30 -9.23 -10.11
C VAL A 129 -5.41 -9.38 -11.34
N HIS A 130 -6.00 -9.27 -12.53
CA HIS A 130 -5.28 -9.41 -13.78
C HIS A 130 -4.24 -8.30 -13.95
N GLU A 131 -4.60 -7.04 -13.70
CA GLU A 131 -3.68 -5.89 -13.77
C GLU A 131 -2.49 -6.09 -12.83
N ILE A 132 -2.74 -6.41 -11.56
CA ILE A 132 -1.69 -6.64 -10.55
C ILE A 132 -0.77 -7.80 -10.93
N THR A 133 -1.32 -8.88 -11.49
CA THR A 133 -0.53 -10.07 -11.86
C THR A 133 0.21 -9.89 -13.19
N SER A 134 -0.31 -9.03 -14.07
CA SER A 134 0.24 -8.77 -15.39
C SER A 134 1.49 -7.89 -15.35
N VAL A 135 1.61 -7.03 -14.34
CA VAL A 135 2.77 -6.15 -14.17
C VAL A 135 3.90 -6.96 -13.50
N PRO A 136 5.02 -7.18 -14.19
CA PRO A 136 6.18 -7.84 -13.59
C PRO A 136 6.77 -6.99 -12.45
N PRO A 137 7.38 -7.62 -11.43
CA PRO A 137 8.03 -6.89 -10.35
C PRO A 137 9.21 -6.05 -10.87
N VAL A 138 9.51 -4.96 -10.16
CA VAL A 138 10.72 -4.16 -10.38
C VAL A 138 11.89 -4.97 -9.85
N ARG A 139 12.91 -5.19 -10.67
CA ARG A 139 14.07 -5.98 -10.28
C ARG A 139 15.26 -5.09 -9.98
N PHE A 140 15.74 -5.14 -8.75
CA PHE A 140 16.97 -4.50 -8.32
C PHE A 140 18.11 -5.51 -8.44
N ASN A 141 19.10 -5.23 -9.30
CA ASN A 141 20.26 -6.09 -9.51
C ASN A 141 21.46 -5.49 -8.78
N ARG A 142 21.91 -6.19 -7.73
CA ARG A 142 23.00 -5.75 -6.88
C ARG A 142 24.35 -5.78 -7.60
N GLN A 143 24.65 -6.86 -8.32
CA GLN A 143 25.97 -7.07 -8.94
C GLN A 143 26.28 -6.04 -10.02
N ARG A 144 25.27 -5.69 -10.82
CA ARG A 144 25.40 -4.71 -11.90
C ARG A 144 25.05 -3.28 -11.47
N ARG A 145 24.56 -3.10 -10.25
CA ARG A 145 24.08 -1.81 -9.72
C ARG A 145 23.08 -1.17 -10.69
N GLU A 146 22.07 -1.94 -11.11
CA GLU A 146 21.04 -1.51 -12.06
C GLU A 146 19.64 -1.90 -11.58
N VAL A 147 18.64 -1.10 -11.94
CA VAL A 147 17.22 -1.35 -11.67
C VAL A 147 16.51 -1.57 -12.99
N ALA A 148 15.87 -2.73 -13.12
CA ALA A 148 15.09 -3.10 -14.29
C ALA A 148 13.61 -2.98 -13.98
N TYR A 149 12.92 -2.15 -14.76
CA TYR A 149 11.48 -1.97 -14.70
C TYR A 149 10.85 -2.26 -16.05
N VAL A 150 9.71 -2.93 -16.06
CA VAL A 150 8.97 -3.23 -17.29
C VAL A 150 7.57 -2.65 -17.14
N ARG A 151 7.21 -1.70 -18.02
CA ARG A 151 5.92 -1.00 -18.02
C ARG A 151 4.76 -1.97 -18.24
N GLN A 152 4.86 -2.81 -19.27
CA GLN A 152 3.88 -3.86 -19.56
C GLN A 152 4.57 -5.14 -20.02
N LYS A 153 3.98 -6.29 -19.69
CA LYS A 153 4.48 -7.59 -20.11
C LYS A 153 4.64 -7.66 -21.63
N GLY A 154 5.89 -7.79 -22.10
CA GLY A 154 6.24 -7.86 -23.52
C GLY A 154 6.95 -6.61 -24.06
N GLU A 155 6.98 -5.51 -23.31
CA GLU A 155 7.78 -4.33 -23.64
C GLU A 155 9.24 -4.50 -23.20
N PRO A 156 10.19 -3.81 -23.86
CA PRO A 156 11.59 -3.82 -23.43
C PRO A 156 11.73 -3.26 -22.01
N PRO A 157 12.59 -3.86 -21.17
CA PRO A 157 12.84 -3.36 -19.82
C PRO A 157 13.54 -2.00 -19.89
N LEU A 158 13.06 -1.05 -19.10
CA LEU A 158 13.77 0.15 -18.73
C LEU A 158 14.82 -0.21 -17.68
N ILE A 159 16.09 -0.08 -18.05
CA ILE A 159 17.23 -0.36 -17.18
C ILE A 159 17.86 0.98 -16.79
N VAL A 160 17.92 1.26 -15.50
CA VAL A 160 18.47 2.51 -14.95
C VAL A 160 19.60 2.17 -13.97
N PRO A 161 20.77 2.82 -14.04
CA PRO A 161 21.81 2.67 -13.03
C PRO A 161 21.29 3.06 -11.65
N TRP A 162 21.67 2.30 -10.61
CA TRP A 162 21.23 2.53 -9.24
C TRP A 162 21.58 3.95 -8.74
N GLU A 163 22.71 4.49 -9.19
CA GLU A 163 23.18 5.84 -8.84
C GLU A 163 22.31 6.97 -9.41
N GLU A 164 21.53 6.68 -10.45
CA GLU A 164 20.61 7.63 -11.10
C GLU A 164 19.17 7.48 -10.62
N VAL A 165 18.89 6.48 -9.77
CA VAL A 165 17.57 6.28 -9.19
C VAL A 165 17.23 7.45 -8.27
N ILE A 166 16.08 8.05 -8.52
CA ILE A 166 15.53 9.10 -7.67
C ILE A 166 14.64 8.42 -6.65
N ALA A 167 14.83 8.71 -5.37
CA ALA A 167 13.87 8.32 -4.35
C ALA A 167 13.41 9.55 -3.58
N CYS A 168 12.11 9.63 -3.34
CA CYS A 168 11.57 10.63 -2.44
C CYS A 168 10.44 10.04 -1.60
N VAL A 169 10.28 10.61 -0.42
CA VAL A 169 9.16 10.30 0.46
C VAL A 169 8.21 11.48 0.45
N THR A 170 6.95 11.19 0.18
CA THR A 170 5.89 12.20 0.14
C THR A 170 4.99 12.09 1.36
N ALA A 171 4.59 13.24 1.89
CA ALA A 171 3.52 13.36 2.87
C ALA A 171 2.46 14.32 2.35
N GLY A 172 1.25 13.81 2.19
CA GLY A 172 0.06 14.57 1.85
C GLY A 172 -0.90 14.65 3.04
N THR A 173 -1.70 15.70 3.07
CA THR A 173 -2.86 15.79 3.95
C THR A 173 -4.09 16.05 3.11
N THR A 174 -5.06 15.13 3.19
CA THR A 174 -6.35 15.27 2.55
C THR A 174 -7.37 15.63 3.62
N VAL A 175 -7.89 16.85 3.55
CA VAL A 175 -8.95 17.32 4.45
C VAL A 175 -10.28 17.01 3.80
N ASN A 176 -11.08 16.15 4.44
CA ASN A 176 -12.48 15.97 4.09
C ASN A 176 -13.38 16.65 5.14
N GLN A 177 -14.70 16.63 4.91
CA GLN A 177 -15.68 17.33 5.75
C GLN A 177 -15.75 16.81 7.19
N TYR A 178 -15.22 15.61 7.46
CA TYR A 178 -15.38 14.87 8.71
C TYR A 178 -14.06 14.50 9.38
N ALA A 179 -12.94 14.55 8.67
CA ALA A 179 -11.62 14.12 9.13
C ALA A 179 -10.49 14.72 8.29
N VAL A 180 -9.32 14.84 8.92
CA VAL A 180 -8.04 15.08 8.25
C VAL A 180 -7.35 13.73 8.08
N MET A 181 -7.14 13.31 6.84
CA MET A 181 -6.45 12.06 6.51
C MET A 181 -5.02 12.38 6.08
N HIS A 182 -4.04 11.71 6.68
CA HIS A 182 -2.63 11.81 6.28
C HIS A 182 -2.31 10.66 5.32
N SER A 183 -1.65 10.97 4.21
CA SER A 183 -1.13 9.99 3.27
C SER A 183 0.40 10.07 3.24
N TYR A 184 1.07 8.93 3.33
CA TYR A 184 2.52 8.83 3.22
C TYR A 184 2.87 7.85 2.11
N SER A 185 3.80 8.20 1.25
CA SER A 185 4.20 7.32 0.15
C SER A 185 5.71 7.38 -0.09
N LEU A 186 6.32 6.23 -0.40
CA LEU A 186 7.66 6.15 -0.97
C LEU A 186 7.52 6.18 -2.50
N MET A 187 8.15 7.15 -3.14
CA MET A 187 8.16 7.31 -4.59
C MET A 187 9.57 7.06 -5.12
N ILE A 188 9.70 6.11 -6.06
CA ILE A 188 10.94 5.76 -6.73
C ILE A 188 10.82 6.17 -8.19
N GLY A 189 11.59 7.17 -8.60
CA GLY A 189 11.67 7.69 -9.96
C GLY A 189 12.78 7.01 -10.75
N LEU A 190 12.40 6.37 -11.86
CA LEU A 190 13.30 5.76 -12.83
C LEU A 190 13.38 6.64 -14.06
N ARG A 191 14.51 7.33 -14.24
CA ARG A 191 14.75 8.22 -15.37
C ARG A 191 15.23 7.42 -16.57
N ASP A 192 14.53 7.55 -17.70
CA ASP A 192 14.99 7.01 -18.97
C ASP A 192 16.10 7.89 -19.55
N SER A 193 17.25 7.27 -19.83
CA SER A 193 18.41 7.92 -20.42
C SER A 193 18.13 8.44 -21.84
N SER A 194 17.22 7.80 -22.58
CA SER A 194 16.94 8.10 -23.98
C SER A 194 15.87 9.18 -24.17
N SER A 195 14.77 9.12 -23.41
CA SER A 195 13.66 10.09 -23.51
C SER A 195 13.73 11.23 -22.50
N GLY A 196 14.48 11.05 -21.41
CA GLY A 196 14.48 11.97 -20.26
C GLY A 196 13.20 11.91 -19.42
N GLU A 197 12.25 11.01 -19.75
CA GLU A 197 11.03 10.80 -18.98
C GLU A 197 11.34 10.05 -17.68
N VAL A 198 10.70 10.45 -16.58
CA VAL A 198 10.81 9.77 -15.28
C VAL A 198 9.54 8.95 -15.05
N VAL A 199 9.71 7.64 -14.91
CA VAL A 199 8.64 6.74 -14.48
C VAL A 199 8.64 6.66 -12.97
N TRP A 200 7.51 6.97 -12.34
CA TRP A 200 7.36 6.92 -10.90
C TRP A 200 6.69 5.63 -10.44
N LEU A 201 7.35 4.94 -9.51
CA LEU A 201 6.81 3.84 -8.74
C LEU A 201 6.37 4.40 -7.38
N THR A 202 5.09 4.31 -7.06
CA THR A 202 4.55 4.88 -5.82
C THR A 202 4.07 3.76 -4.90
N LEU A 203 4.62 3.77 -3.69
CA LEU A 203 4.30 2.82 -2.63
C LEU A 203 3.61 3.57 -1.52
N ASN A 204 2.33 3.29 -1.30
CA ASN A 204 1.58 3.89 -0.21
C ASN A 204 1.87 3.14 1.07
N VAL A 205 2.24 3.87 2.12
CA VAL A 205 2.54 3.32 3.44
C VAL A 205 1.71 4.03 4.51
N GLY A 206 1.42 3.31 5.61
CA GLY A 206 0.64 3.89 6.70
C GLY A 206 1.37 5.01 7.46
N HIS A 207 2.70 5.03 7.41
CA HIS A 207 3.53 5.94 8.21
C HIS A 207 4.79 6.40 7.45
N LEU A 208 5.23 7.62 7.76
CA LEU A 208 6.45 8.21 7.18
C LEU A 208 7.71 7.38 7.50
N SER A 209 7.83 6.89 8.74
CA SER A 209 8.96 6.05 9.15
C SER A 209 9.05 4.76 8.34
N LEU A 210 7.91 4.18 7.97
CA LEU A 210 7.85 2.99 7.12
C LEU A 210 8.31 3.32 5.68
N ALA A 211 7.96 4.48 5.13
CA ALA A 211 8.46 4.89 3.81
C ALA A 211 9.99 5.01 3.80
N VAL A 212 10.54 5.62 4.85
CA VAL A 212 12.00 5.77 5.00
C VAL A 212 12.66 4.41 5.20
N SER A 213 12.09 3.55 6.05
CA SER A 213 12.66 2.24 6.35
C SER A 213 12.66 1.29 5.15
N GLU A 214 11.64 1.34 4.29
CA GLU A 214 11.63 0.55 3.04
C GLU A 214 12.71 1.02 2.07
N TRP A 215 12.94 2.33 1.99
CA TRP A 215 14.08 2.86 1.21
C TRP A 215 15.41 2.40 1.80
N GLU A 216 15.58 2.48 3.13
CA GLU A 216 16.77 1.96 3.81
C GLU A 216 16.98 0.47 3.55
N ALA A 217 15.91 -0.34 3.57
CA ALA A 217 15.99 -1.77 3.31
C ALA A 217 16.50 -2.06 1.90
N LEU A 218 16.00 -1.33 0.89
CA LEU A 218 16.51 -1.41 -0.48
C LEU A 218 17.99 -0.99 -0.56
N ARG A 219 18.39 0.09 0.13
CA ARG A 219 19.79 0.53 0.18
C ARG A 219 20.70 -0.52 0.82
N VAL A 220 20.32 -1.06 1.97
CA VAL A 220 21.07 -2.09 2.70
C VAL A 220 21.22 -3.33 1.82
N TYR A 221 20.16 -3.74 1.14
CA TYR A 221 20.23 -4.83 0.17
C TYR A 221 21.26 -4.55 -0.95
N MET A 222 21.23 -3.36 -1.54
CA MET A 222 22.12 -3.00 -2.66
C MET A 222 23.60 -2.91 -2.24
N GLU A 223 23.89 -2.47 -1.01
CA GLU A 223 25.28 -2.31 -0.55
C GLU A 223 25.80 -3.56 0.17
N GLU A 224 25.09 -4.06 1.18
CA GLU A 224 25.54 -5.12 2.09
C GLU A 224 25.06 -6.53 1.67
N GLY A 225 23.93 -6.60 0.94
CA GLY A 225 23.37 -7.85 0.43
C GLY A 225 22.22 -8.41 1.27
N PRO A 226 21.77 -9.65 0.99
CA PRO A 226 20.53 -10.19 1.55
C PRO A 226 20.62 -10.54 3.04
N LEU A 227 21.82 -10.87 3.56
CA LEU A 227 22.02 -11.19 4.97
C LEU A 227 21.88 -9.98 5.90
N ALA A 228 22.07 -8.77 5.36
CA ALA A 228 21.90 -7.52 6.09
C ALA A 228 20.45 -7.01 6.04
N LEU A 229 19.59 -7.65 5.22
CA LEU A 229 18.19 -7.30 5.16
C LEU A 229 17.54 -7.61 6.51
N PRO A 230 16.90 -6.64 7.17
CA PRO A 230 16.18 -6.88 8.40
C PRO A 230 15.08 -7.91 8.18
N GLU A 231 14.89 -8.82 9.13
CA GLU A 231 13.72 -9.68 9.11
C GLU A 231 12.46 -8.82 9.09
N PRO A 232 11.52 -9.06 8.16
CA PRO A 232 10.32 -8.25 8.08
C PRO A 232 9.52 -8.37 9.38
N LEU A 233 9.20 -7.25 10.01
CA LEU A 233 8.44 -7.22 11.27
C LEU A 233 7.04 -7.84 11.13
N LEU A 234 6.51 -7.94 9.91
CA LEU A 234 5.21 -8.56 9.59
C LEU A 234 5.36 -9.94 8.93
N VAL A 235 6.46 -10.68 9.14
CA VAL A 235 6.52 -12.10 8.74
C VAL A 235 5.53 -12.93 9.54
N ASP A 236 5.33 -12.59 10.82
CA ASP A 236 4.34 -13.25 11.66
C ASP A 236 2.94 -13.03 11.07
N GLU A 237 2.29 -14.12 10.66
CA GLU A 237 0.88 -14.13 10.20
C GLU A 237 -0.05 -13.41 11.17
N GLU A 238 0.35 -13.30 12.44
CA GLU A 238 -0.33 -12.57 13.50
C GLU A 238 -0.54 -11.07 13.16
N PHE A 239 0.42 -10.41 12.50
CA PHE A 239 0.36 -8.97 12.21
C PHE A 239 -0.04 -8.65 10.76
N GLN A 240 -0.66 -9.58 10.04
CA GLN A 240 -1.22 -9.31 8.72
C GLN A 240 -2.44 -8.36 8.77
N GLU A 241 -2.61 -7.52 7.75
CA GLU A 241 -3.77 -6.63 7.59
C GLU A 241 -5.09 -7.42 7.72
N GLY A 242 -5.89 -7.09 8.73
CA GLY A 242 -7.16 -7.78 9.02
C GLY A 242 -7.11 -8.78 10.18
N THR A 243 -5.95 -9.02 10.78
CA THR A 243 -5.81 -9.79 12.03
C THR A 243 -6.00 -8.88 13.26
N VAL A 244 -6.40 -9.47 14.39
CA VAL A 244 -6.60 -8.76 15.66
C VAL A 244 -5.28 -8.14 16.16
N ALA A 245 -4.15 -8.84 16.04
CA ALA A 245 -2.87 -8.29 16.50
C ALA A 245 -2.42 -7.10 15.62
N TYR A 246 -2.68 -7.11 14.31
CA TYR A 246 -2.51 -5.94 13.45
C TYR A 246 -3.35 -4.74 13.95
N PHE A 247 -4.63 -4.97 14.29
CA PHE A 247 -5.47 -3.91 14.87
C PHE A 247 -4.90 -3.36 16.19
N HIS A 248 -4.40 -4.23 17.07
CA HIS A 248 -3.76 -3.82 18.33
C HIS A 248 -2.45 -3.07 18.09
N MET A 249 -1.65 -3.47 17.11
CA MET A 249 -0.44 -2.76 16.68
C MET A 249 -0.80 -1.36 16.19
N CYS A 250 -1.73 -1.24 15.24
CA CYS A 250 -2.21 0.06 14.74
C CYS A 250 -2.77 0.93 15.87
N ARG A 251 -3.51 0.35 16.81
CA ARG A 251 -4.03 1.06 17.98
C ARG A 251 -2.91 1.51 18.92
N GLY A 252 -1.86 0.71 19.09
CA GLY A 252 -0.67 1.07 19.87
C GLY A 252 0.06 2.27 19.27
N VAL A 253 0.37 2.19 17.97
CA VAL A 253 1.00 3.29 17.21
C VAL A 253 0.13 4.54 17.22
N TYR A 254 -1.19 4.40 17.01
CA TYR A 254 -2.12 5.51 17.11
C TYR A 254 -2.09 6.14 18.51
N ARG A 255 -2.08 5.33 19.58
CA ARG A 255 -2.03 5.83 20.95
C ARG A 255 -0.72 6.56 21.22
N GLU A 256 0.40 6.10 20.69
CA GLU A 256 1.69 6.78 20.82
C GLU A 256 1.66 8.14 20.13
N MET A 257 1.23 8.18 18.87
CA MET A 257 1.20 9.38 18.02
C MET A 257 0.12 10.38 18.39
N HIS A 258 -1.00 9.92 18.95
CA HIS A 258 -2.16 10.73 19.33
C HIS A 258 -2.41 10.74 20.85
N SER A 259 -1.40 10.39 21.65
CA SER A 259 -1.50 10.51 23.10
C SER A 259 -1.68 11.97 23.51
N TRP A 260 -2.46 12.22 24.56
CA TRP A 260 -2.67 13.56 25.08
C TRP A 260 -1.37 14.34 25.42
N PRO A 261 -0.24 13.72 25.84
CA PRO A 261 1.02 14.43 26.05
C PRO A 261 1.66 14.90 24.73
N VAL A 262 1.49 14.15 23.63
CA VAL A 262 1.91 14.59 22.29
C VAL A 262 1.09 15.79 21.85
N TYR A 263 -0.22 15.79 22.14
CA TYR A 263 -1.07 16.96 21.88
C TYR A 263 -0.72 18.16 22.77
N ALA A 264 -0.48 17.96 24.06
CA ALA A 264 -0.10 19.01 25.01
C ALA A 264 1.29 19.61 24.72
N SER A 265 2.24 18.80 24.25
CA SER A 265 3.54 19.31 23.77
C SER A 265 3.45 19.95 22.37
N SER A 266 2.50 19.52 21.53
CA SER A 266 2.24 20.15 20.22
C SER A 266 1.51 21.50 20.32
N THR A 267 0.77 21.77 21.39
CA THR A 267 0.12 23.08 21.59
C THR A 267 1.11 24.24 21.81
N ALA A 268 2.39 23.96 22.09
CA ALA A 268 3.45 24.96 22.12
C ALA A 268 4.14 25.17 20.74
N THR A 269 3.90 24.29 19.76
CA THR A 269 4.44 24.39 18.39
C THR A 269 3.34 24.06 17.38
N SER A 270 2.55 25.09 17.07
CA SER A 270 1.62 25.25 15.94
C SER A 270 1.57 24.11 14.91
N LYS A 271 0.34 23.63 14.66
CA LYS A 271 -0.27 23.39 13.33
C LYS A 271 0.72 23.33 12.15
N ASN A 272 0.76 22.20 11.44
CA ASN A 272 1.71 21.83 10.39
C ASN A 272 3.13 21.57 10.89
N ARG A 273 3.35 20.39 11.48
CA ARG A 273 4.70 19.81 11.41
C ARG A 273 4.98 19.49 9.95
N SER A 274 5.76 20.35 9.30
CA SER A 274 6.31 20.03 7.98
C SER A 274 7.08 18.72 8.07
N LEU A 275 7.20 18.02 6.95
CA LEU A 275 7.96 16.80 6.79
C LEU A 275 9.37 16.93 7.39
N ARG A 276 9.97 18.14 7.37
CA ARG A 276 11.24 18.47 8.04
C ARG A 276 11.22 18.21 9.55
N GLN A 277 10.14 18.53 10.25
CA GLN A 277 10.03 18.34 11.69
C GLN A 277 9.74 16.86 12.04
N LEU A 278 9.00 16.15 11.19
CA LEU A 278 8.77 14.71 11.33
C LEU A 278 10.06 13.91 11.12
N LEU A 279 10.81 14.22 10.06
CA LEU A 279 12.11 13.61 9.79
C LEU A 279 13.11 13.94 10.90
N ARG A 280 13.17 15.18 11.39
CA ARG A 280 14.00 15.52 12.57
C ARG A 280 13.63 14.71 13.80
N GLY A 281 12.34 14.46 14.06
CA GLY A 281 11.92 13.61 15.17
C GLY A 281 12.38 12.16 15.03
N ILE A 282 12.29 11.59 13.83
CA ILE A 282 12.77 10.23 13.51
C ILE A 282 14.30 10.12 13.67
N PHE A 283 15.05 11.11 13.15
CA PHE A 283 16.50 11.13 13.24
C PHE A 283 17.04 11.51 14.64
N VAL A 284 16.29 12.27 15.45
CA VAL A 284 16.71 12.71 16.79
C VAL A 284 16.31 11.73 17.90
N CYS A 285 15.14 11.08 17.83
CA CYS A 285 14.69 10.15 18.87
C CYS A 285 15.63 8.94 19.07
N HIS A 286 16.34 8.51 18.02
CA HIS A 286 17.25 7.37 18.13
C HIS A 286 18.61 7.71 18.73
N HIS A 287 19.01 8.99 18.75
CA HIS A 287 20.28 9.39 19.37
C HIS A 287 20.25 9.32 20.91
N THR A 288 19.04 9.31 21.49
CA THR A 288 18.80 9.22 22.95
C THR A 288 18.56 7.81 23.49
N LEU A 289 18.43 6.80 22.62
CA LEU A 289 18.24 5.38 23.02
C LEU A 289 19.53 4.53 22.92
N CYS A 290 20.65 5.14 22.56
CA CYS A 290 22.00 4.52 22.57
C CYS A 290 22.97 5.29 23.47
N GLY A 291 22.49 5.77 24.62
CA GLY A 291 23.30 6.27 25.73
C GLY A 291 23.16 5.36 26.93
#